data_AF-A0A849YAM6-F1
#
_entry.id   AF-A0A849YAM6-F1
#
_cell.length_a   1.000
_cell.length_b   1.000
_cell.length_c   1.000
_cell.angle_alpha   90.00
_cell.angle_beta   90.00
_cell.angle_gamma   90.00
#
_symmetry.space_group_name_H-M   'P 1'
#
loop_
_entity.id
_entity.type
_entity.pdbx_description
1 polymer ?
#
loop_
_entity_poly.entity_id
_entity_poly.type
_entity_poly.pdbx_seq_one_letter_code
_entity_poly.pdbx_strand_id
1 'polypeptide(L)' 'RRRERIREADRRGIIATPANSAINELVVEAARVSILADGRPASIAYGDSPRVALR' A
#
# COMPACT_ATOMS: atom_id res chain seq x y z
N ARG A 1 19.18 -18.15 -3.93
CA ARG A 1 18.47 -18.47 -2.67
C ARG A 1 17.57 -17.35 -2.10
N ARG A 2 18.06 -16.18 -1.64
CA ARG A 2 17.17 -15.15 -1.02
C ARG A 2 16.04 -14.67 -1.94
N ARG A 3 16.37 -14.27 -3.17
CA ARG A 3 15.38 -13.77 -4.15
C ARG A 3 14.33 -14.82 -4.53
N GLU A 4 14.72 -16.10 -4.60
CA GLU A 4 13.79 -17.20 -4.91
C GLU A 4 12.77 -17.40 -3.80
N ARG A 5 13.20 -17.34 -2.53
CA ARG A 5 12.29 -17.41 -1.37
C ARG A 5 11.31 -16.25 -1.32
N ILE A 6 11.76 -15.03 -1.65
CA ILE A 6 10.86 -13.87 -1.74
C ILE A 6 9.82 -14.07 -2.85
N ARG A 7 10.23 -14.54 -4.03
CA ARG A 7 9.29 -14.83 -5.13
C ARG A 7 8.33 -15.97 -4.78
N GLU A 8 8.78 -16.98 -4.04
CA GLU A 8 7.91 -18.07 -3.57
C GLU A 8 6.87 -17.56 -2.58
N ALA A 9 7.28 -16.74 -1.63
CA ALA A 9 6.39 -16.11 -0.67
C ALA A 9 5.38 -15.17 -1.35
N ASP A 10 5.84 -14.40 -2.33
CA ASP A 10 5.03 -13.52 -3.16
C ASP A 10 3.96 -14.29 -3.94
N ARG A 11 4.36 -15.36 -4.66
CA ARG A 11 3.43 -16.23 -5.40
C ARG A 11 2.38 -16.90 -4.52
N ARG A 12 2.72 -17.19 -3.26
CA ARG A 12 1.76 -17.75 -2.31
C ARG A 12 0.82 -16.71 -1.73
N GLY A 13 1.15 -15.41 -1.82
CA GLY A 13 0.33 -14.32 -1.27
C GLY A 13 0.18 -14.35 0.25
N ILE A 14 1.02 -15.11 0.96
CA ILE A 14 0.89 -15.32 2.42
C ILE A 14 1.47 -14.14 3.21
N ILE A 15 2.48 -13.46 2.64
CA ILE A 15 3.10 -12.27 3.23
C ILE A 15 3.19 -11.16 2.20
N ALA A 16 3.12 -9.93 2.69
CA ALA A 16 3.41 -8.77 1.87
C ALA A 16 4.90 -8.78 1.45
N THR A 17 5.15 -8.63 0.16
CA THR A 17 6.45 -8.42 -0.45
C THR A 17 6.42 -7.11 -1.24
N PRO A 18 7.57 -6.55 -1.65
CA PRO A 18 7.59 -5.34 -2.47
C PRO A 18 6.73 -5.43 -3.75
N ALA A 19 6.48 -6.63 -4.29
CA ALA A 19 5.70 -6.80 -5.51
C ALA A 19 4.18 -6.84 -5.29
N ASN A 20 3.70 -7.14 -4.08
CA ASN A 20 2.26 -7.30 -3.80
C ASN A 20 1.75 -6.37 -2.67
N SER A 21 2.58 -5.42 -2.23
CA SER A 21 2.29 -4.54 -1.08
C SER A 21 1.74 -3.16 -1.47
N ALA A 22 1.24 -3.00 -2.70
CA ALA A 22 0.69 -1.73 -3.20
C ALA A 22 -0.44 -1.17 -2.29
N ILE A 23 -1.22 -2.05 -1.65
CA ILE A 23 -2.26 -1.64 -0.69
C ILE A 23 -1.66 -0.99 0.56
N ASN A 24 -0.57 -1.54 1.12
CA ASN A 24 0.06 -0.95 2.29
C ASN A 24 0.69 0.41 1.95
N GLU A 25 1.23 0.57 0.75
CA GLU A 25 1.75 1.87 0.31
C GLU A 25 0.66 2.93 0.27
N LEU A 26 -0.55 2.58 -0.18
CA LEU A 26 -1.69 3.50 -0.16
C LEU A 26 -2.13 3.88 1.26
N VAL A 27 -2.02 2.96 2.22
CA VAL A 27 -2.33 3.24 3.64
C VAL A 27 -1.32 4.21 4.23
N VAL A 28 -0.03 3.99 3.97
CA VAL A 28 1.05 4.91 4.40
C VAL A 28 0.85 6.28 3.77
N GLU A 29 0.53 6.34 2.48
CA GLU A 29 0.29 7.59 1.77
C GLU A 29 -0.96 8.33 2.28
N ALA A 30 -2.05 7.61 2.60
CA ALA A 30 -3.23 8.19 3.23
C ALA A 30 -2.93 8.79 4.60
N ALA A 31 -2.12 8.11 5.41
CA ALA A 31 -1.67 8.65 6.69
C ALA A 31 -0.81 9.91 6.50
N ARG A 32 0.13 9.89 5.55
CA ARG A 32 0.97 11.05 5.22
C ARG A 32 0.13 12.27 4.81
N VAL A 33 -0.83 12.06 3.92
CA VAL A 33 -1.75 13.11 3.44
C VAL A 33 -2.61 13.67 4.58
N SER A 34 -3.11 12.82 5.47
CA SER A 34 -3.88 13.25 6.65
C SER A 34 -3.04 14.09 7.62
N ILE A 35 -1.82 13.66 7.93
CA ILE A 35 -0.91 14.38 8.84
C ILE A 35 -0.57 15.78 8.28
N LEU A 36 -0.28 15.88 6.98
CA LEU A 36 0.00 17.17 6.33
C LEU A 36 -1.23 18.09 6.25
N ALA A 37 -2.43 17.54 6.42
CA ALA A 37 -3.69 18.26 6.43
C ALA A 37 -4.27 18.36 7.85
N ASP A 38 -3.42 18.49 8.87
CA ASP A 38 -3.80 18.67 10.28
C ASP A 38 -4.74 17.57 10.81
N GLY A 39 -4.52 16.33 10.38
CA GLY A 39 -5.32 15.18 10.81
C GLY A 39 -6.65 15.02 10.08
N ARG A 40 -6.88 15.74 8.97
CA ARG A 40 -8.10 15.56 8.17
C ARG A 40 -8.24 14.12 7.64
N PRO A 41 -9.48 13.60 7.52
CA PRO A 41 -9.69 12.29 6.92
C PRO A 41 -9.18 12.23 5.47
N ALA A 42 -8.45 11.17 5.16
CA ALA A 42 -8.07 10.79 3.81
C ALA A 42 -8.84 9.54 3.38
N SER A 43 -9.04 9.37 2.08
CA SER A 43 -9.72 8.25 1.46
C SER A 43 -8.82 7.57 0.43
N ILE A 44 -8.91 6.24 0.35
CA ILE A 44 -8.23 5.43 -0.66
C ILE A 44 -9.28 4.96 -1.65
N ALA A 45 -9.14 5.36 -2.91
CA ALA A 45 -9.89 4.77 -4.00
C ALA A 45 -9.08 3.61 -4.57
N TYR A 46 -9.59 2.38 -4.43
CA TYR A 46 -9.01 1.17 -5.02
C TYR A 46 -9.46 1.00 -6.49
N GLY A 47 -8.78 0.15 -7.24
CA GLY A 47 -9.08 -0.16 -8.65
C GLY A 47 -7.81 -0.14 -9.51
N ASP A 48 -7.98 -0.09 -10.83
CA ASP A 48 -6.85 -0.11 -11.79
C ASP A 48 -5.89 1.08 -11.66
N SER A 49 -6.36 2.18 -11.06
CA SER A 49 -5.55 3.37 -10.76
C SER A 49 -5.81 3.80 -9.32
N PRO A 50 -5.15 3.13 -8.35
CA PRO A 50 -5.34 3.42 -6.94
C PRO A 50 -4.85 4.84 -6.61
N ARG A 51 -5.58 5.55 -5.76
CA ARG A 51 -5.22 6.92 -5.37
C ARG A 51 -5.67 7.26 -3.95
N VAL A 52 -4.96 8.19 -3.35
CA VAL A 52 -5.28 8.81 -2.06
C VAL A 52 -5.82 10.22 -2.30
N ALA A 53 -6.89 10.59 -1.62
CA ALA A 53 -7.45 11.95 -1.65
C ALA A 53 -7.95 12.38 -0.27
N LEU A 54 -7.81 13.67 0.05
CA LEU A 54 -8.46 14.27 1.21
C LEU A 54 -9.98 14.24 1.04
N ARG A 55 -10.68 14.03 2.16
CA ARG A 55 -12.14 14.05 2.21
C ARG A 55 -12.68 15.44 2.54
#